data_AF-A0AA95HCF9-F1
#
_entry.id   AF-A0AA95HCF9-F1
#
_cell.length_a   1.000
_cell.length_b   1.000
_cell.length_c   1.000
_cell.angle_alpha   90.00
_cell.angle_beta   90.00
_cell.angle_gamma   90.00
#
_symmetry.space_group_name_H-M   'P 1'
#
loop_
_entity.id
_entity.type
_entity.pdbx_description
1 polymer ?
#
loop_
_entity_poly.entity_id
_entity_poly.type
_entity_poly.pdbx_seq_one_letter_code
_entity_poly.pdbx_strand_id
1 'polypeptide(L)'
;MSDYQTPIETAAHDLTTFICQNSNQPFSFLWSSLIGFAELGILKAALEHNQGNQCKTAKQLGLHRSTLRQRIALYGLQQHGKA
;
A
#
# COMPACT_ATOMS: atom_id res chain seq x y z
N MET A 1 -0.61 -28.65 7.21
CA MET A 1 -0.25 -27.31 7.73
C MET A 1 -0.16 -26.37 6.56
N SER A 2 -1.20 -25.57 6.37
CA SER A 2 -1.07 -24.26 5.72
C SER A 2 -2.13 -23.39 6.38
N ASP A 3 -1.72 -22.73 7.46
CA ASP A 3 -2.54 -21.86 8.30
C ASP A 3 -2.76 -20.50 7.60
N TYR A 4 -3.46 -20.47 6.47
CA TYR A 4 -3.92 -19.22 5.87
C TYR A 4 -5.36 -18.97 6.33
N GLN A 5 -5.53 -18.01 7.23
CA GLN A 5 -6.78 -17.78 7.95
C GLN A 5 -7.72 -16.82 7.18
N THR A 6 -7.24 -16.12 6.15
CA THR A 6 -8.03 -15.14 5.37
C THR A 6 -7.75 -15.14 3.86
N PRO A 7 -8.72 -14.74 3.01
CA PRO A 7 -8.52 -14.64 1.56
C PRO A 7 -7.38 -13.69 1.15
N ILE A 8 -7.12 -12.64 1.93
CA ILE A 8 -6.07 -11.67 1.64
C ILE A 8 -4.68 -12.24 1.91
N GLU A 9 -4.53 -13.11 2.92
CA GLU A 9 -3.28 -13.81 3.19
C GLU A 9 -2.96 -14.80 2.07
N THR A 10 -3.96 -15.57 1.61
CA THR A 10 -3.80 -16.48 0.46
C THR A 10 -3.41 -15.70 -0.79
N ALA A 11 -4.11 -14.60 -1.10
CA ALA A 11 -3.78 -13.77 -2.27
C ALA A 11 -2.36 -13.18 -2.20
N ALA A 12 -1.92 -12.74 -1.01
CA ALA A 12 -0.56 -12.22 -0.82
C ALA A 12 0.49 -13.31 -1.02
N HIS A 13 0.25 -14.52 -0.53
CA HIS A 13 1.13 -15.67 -0.73
C HIS A 13 1.22 -16.08 -2.20
N ASP A 14 0.08 -16.21 -2.87
CA ASP A 14 0.00 -16.64 -4.27
C ASP A 14 0.69 -15.63 -5.19
N LEU A 15 0.47 -14.32 -4.98
CA LEU A 15 1.14 -13.27 -5.74
C LEU A 15 2.66 -13.29 -5.53
N THR A 16 3.10 -13.46 -4.29
CA THR A 16 4.54 -13.51 -3.96
C THR A 16 5.21 -14.71 -4.64
N THR A 17 4.57 -15.88 -4.57
CA THR A 17 5.05 -17.11 -5.20
C THR A 17 5.11 -16.96 -6.72
N PHE A 18 4.05 -16.42 -7.33
CA PHE A 18 4.00 -16.17 -8.77
C PHE A 18 5.13 -15.25 -9.23
N ILE A 19 5.36 -14.11 -8.56
CA ILE A 19 6.43 -13.17 -8.95
C ILE A 19 7.80 -13.81 -8.75
N CYS A 20 8.04 -14.55 -7.67
CA CYS A 20 9.32 -15.21 -7.43
C CYS A 20 9.65 -16.28 -8.49
N GLN A 21 8.63 -16.98 -9.00
CA GLN A 21 8.80 -18.00 -10.04
C GLN A 21 9.00 -17.39 -11.44
N ASN A 22 8.42 -16.20 -11.69
CA ASN A 22 8.41 -15.56 -13.00
C ASN A 22 9.39 -14.37 -13.12
N SER A 23 10.07 -14.01 -12.04
CA SER A 23 11.10 -12.97 -12.03
C SER A 23 12.36 -13.47 -11.34
N ASN A 24 13.54 -13.17 -11.91
CA ASN A 24 14.83 -13.46 -11.29
C ASN A 24 15.16 -12.47 -10.14
N GLN A 25 14.16 -11.98 -9.42
CA GLN A 25 14.33 -10.99 -8.36
C GLN A 25 14.50 -11.69 -7.00
N PRO A 26 15.41 -11.19 -6.13
CA PRO A 26 15.57 -11.74 -4.80
C PRO A 26 14.40 -11.38 -3.87
N PHE A 27 14.16 -12.18 -2.83
CA PHE A 27 13.13 -11.90 -1.82
C PHE A 27 13.26 -10.53 -1.14
N SER A 28 14.49 -10.00 -1.02
CA SER A 28 14.72 -8.65 -0.49
C SER A 28 14.06 -7.57 -1.34
N PHE A 29 14.12 -7.70 -2.67
CA PHE A 29 13.42 -6.82 -3.61
C PHE A 29 11.91 -6.99 -3.51
N LEU A 30 11.42 -8.24 -3.40
CA LEU A 30 9.99 -8.52 -3.27
C LEU A 30 9.42 -7.87 -2.01
N TRP A 31 10.11 -7.98 -0.88
CA TRP A 31 9.69 -7.34 0.37
C TRP A 31 9.55 -5.82 0.20
N SER A 32 10.60 -5.13 -0.27
CA SER A 32 10.55 -3.68 -0.42
C SER A 32 9.51 -3.23 -1.44
N SER A 33 9.39 -3.95 -2.56
CA SER A 33 8.54 -3.55 -3.68
C SER A 33 7.07 -3.88 -3.41
N LEU A 34 6.75 -5.11 -3.01
CA LEU A 34 5.35 -5.51 -2.77
C LEU A 34 4.74 -4.74 -1.61
N ILE A 35 5.47 -4.56 -0.50
CA ILE A 35 4.97 -3.76 0.63
C ILE A 35 4.79 -2.30 0.21
N GLY A 36 5.76 -1.73 -0.53
CA GLY A 36 5.66 -0.37 -1.05
C GLY A 36 4.47 -0.17 -1.99
N PHE A 37 4.23 -1.10 -2.91
CA PHE A 37 3.10 -1.05 -3.84
C PHE A 37 1.76 -1.27 -3.14
N ALA A 38 1.69 -2.18 -2.18
CA ALA A 38 0.50 -2.39 -1.37
C ALA A 38 0.16 -1.13 -0.56
N GLU A 39 1.14 -0.53 0.11
CA GLU A 39 0.96 0.73 0.85
C GLU A 39 0.52 1.87 -0.07
N LEU A 40 1.16 2.04 -1.23
CA LEU A 40 0.76 3.01 -2.25
C LEU A 40 -0.68 2.82 -2.71
N GLY A 41 -1.08 1.58 -3.00
CA GLY A 41 -2.44 1.24 -3.43
C GLY A 41 -3.48 1.57 -2.36
N ILE A 42 -3.22 1.19 -1.10
CA ILE A 42 -4.08 1.50 0.04
C ILE A 42 -4.22 3.01 0.22
N LEU A 43 -3.12 3.75 0.15
CA LEU A 43 -3.13 5.21 0.29
C LEU A 43 -3.93 5.89 -0.82
N LYS A 44 -3.76 5.46 -2.08
CA LYS A 44 -4.54 5.98 -3.21
C LYS A 44 -6.03 5.72 -3.02
N ALA A 45 -6.42 4.47 -2.78
CA ALA A 45 -7.82 4.09 -2.59
C ALA A 45 -8.48 4.84 -1.43
N ALA A 46 -7.75 4.99 -0.30
CA ALA A 46 -8.25 5.72 0.85
C ALA A 46 -8.33 7.24 0.61
N LEU A 47 -7.41 7.83 -0.15
CA LEU A 47 -7.49 9.24 -0.55
C LEU A 47 -8.66 9.48 -1.50
N GLU A 48 -8.83 8.63 -2.51
CA GLU A 48 -9.94 8.71 -3.48
C GLU A 48 -11.29 8.58 -2.77
N HIS A 49 -11.43 7.58 -1.89
CA HIS A 49 -12.64 7.40 -1.08
C HIS A 49 -12.98 8.64 -0.24
N ASN A 50 -11.95 9.35 0.26
CA ASN A 50 -12.10 10.57 1.05
C ASN A 50 -12.01 11.87 0.23
N GLN A 51 -12.06 11.78 -1.11
CA GLN A 51 -11.99 12.95 -2.01
C GLN A 51 -10.76 13.83 -1.75
N GLY A 52 -9.60 13.20 -1.49
CA GLY A 52 -8.34 13.89 -1.20
C GLY A 52 -8.23 14.43 0.23
N ASN A 53 -9.23 14.26 1.09
CA ASN A 53 -9.19 14.77 2.46
C ASN A 53 -8.24 13.95 3.35
N GLN A 54 -7.00 14.42 3.47
CA GLN A 54 -5.95 13.76 4.25
C GLN A 54 -6.31 13.58 5.73
N CYS A 55 -7.08 14.48 6.33
CA CYS A 55 -7.47 14.34 7.74
C CYS A 55 -8.45 13.17 7.94
N LYS A 56 -9.41 13.00 7.03
CA LYS A 56 -10.33 11.86 7.05
C LYS A 56 -9.60 10.56 6.71
N THR A 57 -8.73 10.58 5.70
CA THR A 57 -7.88 9.43 5.33
C THR A 57 -7.01 8.97 6.49
N ALA A 58 -6.35 9.90 7.21
CA ALA A 58 -5.50 9.55 8.36
C ALA A 58 -6.32 8.87 9.46
N LYS A 59 -7.52 9.41 9.75
CA LYS A 59 -8.45 8.84 10.73
C LYS A 59 -8.93 7.44 10.31
N GLN A 60 -9.31 7.25 9.04
CA GLN A 60 -9.77 5.96 8.52
C GLN A 60 -8.67 4.89 8.56
N LEU A 61 -7.43 5.27 8.24
CA LEU A 61 -6.28 4.35 8.24
C LEU A 61 -5.67 4.14 9.64
N GLY A 62 -6.18 4.81 10.68
CA GLY A 62 -5.60 4.75 12.03
C GLY A 62 -4.19 5.35 12.13
N LEU A 63 -3.83 6.25 11.20
CA LEU A 63 -2.52 6.88 11.13
C LEU A 63 -2.54 8.25 11.79
N HIS A 64 -1.42 8.62 12.40
CA HIS A 64 -1.19 10.02 12.74
C HIS A 64 -1.07 10.87 11.46
N ARG A 65 -1.56 12.12 11.50
CA ARG A 65 -1.59 13.00 10.32
C ARG A 65 -0.19 13.27 9.75
N SER A 66 0.82 13.42 10.61
CA SER A 66 2.21 13.62 10.15
C SER A 66 2.74 12.41 9.39
N THR A 67 2.40 11.20 9.82
CA THR A 67 2.77 9.95 9.16
C THR A 67 2.11 9.86 7.80
N LEU A 68 0.80 10.11 7.70
CA LEU A 68 0.11 10.12 6.42
C LEU A 68 0.75 11.14 5.45
N ARG A 69 1.03 12.35 5.92
CA ARG A 69 1.67 13.39 5.11
C ARG A 69 3.05 12.96 4.59
N GLN A 70 3.87 12.34 5.44
CA GLN A 70 5.17 11.81 5.03
C GLN A 70 5.03 10.72 3.96
N ARG A 71 4.06 9.80 4.11
CA ARG A 71 3.80 8.75 3.12
C ARG A 71 3.28 9.32 1.80
N ILE A 72 2.38 10.31 1.84
CA ILE A 72 1.89 11.01 0.65
C ILE A 72 3.06 11.67 -0.10
N ALA A 73 3.96 12.33 0.62
CA ALA A 73 5.14 12.95 0.02
C ALA A 73 6.10 11.89 -0.58
N LEU A 74 6.38 10.81 0.16
CA LEU A 74 7.23 9.70 -0.29
C LEU A 74 6.76 9.11 -1.63
N TYR A 75 5.44 8.97 -1.79
CA TYR A 75 4.84 8.38 -2.98
C TYR A 75 4.40 9.40 -4.05
N GLY A 76 4.71 10.70 -3.87
CA GLY A 76 4.34 11.74 -4.83
C GLY A 76 2.82 11.93 -4.98
N LEU A 77 2.02 11.60 -3.96
CA LEU A 77 0.56 11.69 -3.97
C LEU A 77 0.02 13.08 -3.62
N GLN A 78 0.87 14.11 -3.64
CA GLN A 78 0.43 15.48 -3.33
C GLN A 78 -0.52 15.95 -4.45
N GLN A 79 -1.80 16.08 -4.11
CA GLN A 79 -2.76 16.68 -5.02
C GLN A 79 -2.37 18.15 -5.22
N HIS A 80 -1.97 18.50 -6.44
CA HIS A 80 -1.92 19.90 -6.87
C HIS A 80 -3.36 20.37 -6.97
N GLY A 81 -3.83 21.11 -5.97
CA GLY A 81 -5.10 21.81 -6.09
C GLY A 81 -5.03 22.72 -7.31
N LYS A 82 -5.86 22.45 -8.33
CA LYS A 82 -6.26 23.50 -9.26
C LYS A 82 -6.99 24.56 -8.43
N ALA A 83 -6.39 25.74 -8.38
CA ALA A 83 -7.06 26.97 -7.99
C ALA A 83 -8.24 27.26 -8.92
#